data_AF-S7WRS4-F1
#
_entry.id   AF-S7WRS4-F1
#
_cell.length_a   1.000
_cell.length_b   1.000
_cell.length_c   1.000
_cell.angle_alpha   90.00
_cell.angle_beta   90.00
_cell.angle_gamma   90.00
#
_symmetry.space_group_name_H-M   'P 1'
#
loop_
_entity.id
_entity.type
_entity.pdbx_description
1 polymer ?
#
loop_
_entity_poly.entity_id
_entity_poly.type
_entity_poly.pdbx_seq_one_letter_code
_entity_poly.pdbx_strand_id
1 'polypeptide(L)' 'MKVKTDEEARIRRVGKLINDKIKKYREEFGLEDRQDLLAMVAFDCMVEFLEIKDDHTEGSEHVKQVLQHVNQNLESLL' A
#
# COMPACT_ATOMS: atom_id res chain seq x y z
N MET A 1 -8.59 19.33 -8.52
CA MET A 1 -8.78 18.05 -9.23
C MET A 1 -10.28 17.82 -9.40
N LYS A 2 -10.77 17.47 -10.58
CA LYS A 2 -12.16 17.02 -10.74
C LYS A 2 -12.22 15.56 -10.27
N VAL A 3 -13.08 15.27 -9.30
CA VAL A 3 -13.21 13.95 -8.65
C VAL A 3 -14.68 13.58 -8.67
N LYS A 4 -15.01 12.31 -8.89
CA LYS A 4 -16.40 11.84 -8.79
C LYS A 4 -16.86 11.91 -7.33
N THR A 5 -18.15 12.18 -7.12
CA THR A 5 -18.70 12.38 -5.77
C THR A 5 -18.52 11.18 -4.86
N ASP A 6 -18.56 9.96 -5.40
CA ASP A 6 -18.34 8.69 -4.70
C ASP A 6 -16.88 8.48 -4.26
N GLU A 7 -15.93 9.16 -4.89
CA GLU A 7 -14.50 9.07 -4.58
C GLU A 7 -14.00 10.19 -3.66
N GLU A 8 -14.77 11.28 -3.55
CA GLU A 8 -14.38 12.52 -2.87
C GLU A 8 -13.95 12.28 -1.42
N ALA A 9 -14.74 11.52 -0.65
CA ALA A 9 -14.43 11.20 0.74
C ALA A 9 -13.12 10.39 0.90
N ARG A 10 -12.81 9.52 -0.07
CA ARG A 10 -11.58 8.73 -0.09
C ARG A 10 -10.39 9.62 -0.41
N ILE A 11 -10.49 10.44 -1.46
CA ILE A 11 -9.44 11.37 -1.87
C ILE A 11 -9.15 12.40 -0.77
N ARG A 12 -10.18 12.90 -0.09
CA ARG A 12 -10.01 13.83 1.04
C ARG A 12 -9.20 13.20 2.19
N ARG A 13 -9.47 11.93 2.51
CA ARG A 13 -8.68 11.19 3.52
C ARG A 13 -7.22 11.01 3.08
N VAL A 14 -6.99 10.62 1.82
CA VAL A 14 -5.63 10.49 1.27
C VAL A 14 -4.89 11.82 1.34
N GLY A 15 -5.53 12.92 0.94
CA GLY A 15 -4.94 14.26 1.03
C GLY A 15 -4.55 14.65 2.45
N LYS A 16 -5.34 14.28 3.46
CA LYS A 16 -4.98 14.49 4.87
C LYS A 16 -3.74 13.70 5.26
N LEU A 17 -3.69 12.41 4.92
CA LEU A 17 -2.54 11.53 5.22
C LEU A 17 -1.24 12.04 4.58
N ILE A 18 -1.30 12.48 3.32
CA ILE A 18 -0.14 13.07 2.63
C ILE A 18 0.33 14.32 3.37
N ASN A 19 -0.58 15.23 3.76
CA ASN A 19 -0.21 16.43 4.51
C ASN A 19 0.43 16.11 5.86
N ASP A 20 -0.09 15.11 6.56
CA ASP A 20 0.45 14.67 7.84
C ASP A 20 1.88 14.10 7.67
N LYS A 21 2.14 13.30 6.62
CA LYS A 21 3.50 12.81 6.29
C LYS A 21 4.45 13.95 5.89
N ILE A 22 4.01 14.91 5.08
CA ILE A 22 4.81 16.11 4.72
C ILE A 22 5.23 16.87 5.98
N LYS A 23 4.28 17.08 6.90
CA LYS A 23 4.56 17.79 8.17
C LYS A 23 5.59 17.03 9.00
N LYS A 24 5.44 15.71 9.13
CA LYS A 24 6.40 14.85 9.82
C LYS A 24 7.81 14.98 9.24
N TYR A 25 7.99 14.84 7.93
CA TYR A 25 9.32 14.94 7.32
C TYR A 25 9.92 16.33 7.41
N ARG A 26 9.10 17.38 7.34
CA ARG A 26 9.57 18.75 7.60
C ARG A 26 10.15 18.88 9.02
N GLU A 27 9.45 18.34 10.01
CA GLU A 27 9.86 18.42 11.42
C GLU A 27 11.08 17.54 11.72
N GLU A 28 11.14 16.33 11.15
CA GLU A 28 12.23 15.37 11.39
C GLU A 28 13.54 15.75 10.67
N PHE A 29 13.45 16.24 9.44
CA PHE A 29 14.62 16.49 8.59
C PHE A 29 14.94 17.97 8.39
N GLY A 30 14.13 18.88 8.96
CA GLY A 30 14.33 20.33 8.82
C GLY A 30 14.19 20.86 7.39
N LEU A 31 13.41 20.16 6.55
CA LEU A 31 13.28 20.48 5.12
C LEU A 31 12.21 21.55 4.90
N GLU A 32 12.57 22.58 4.14
CA GLU A 32 11.61 23.63 3.75
C GLU A 32 11.13 23.51 2.30
N ASP A 33 11.90 22.85 1.44
CA ASP A 33 11.53 22.67 0.04
C ASP A 33 10.34 21.71 -0.12
N ARG A 34 9.32 22.18 -0.84
CA ARG A 34 8.07 21.45 -1.00
C ARG A 34 8.19 20.28 -1.97
N GLN A 35 9.07 20.37 -2.97
CA GLN A 35 9.26 19.32 -3.95
C GLN A 35 10.02 18.16 -3.30
N ASP A 36 11.06 18.45 -2.52
CA ASP A 36 11.82 17.44 -1.78
C ASP A 36 10.93 16.71 -0.77
N LEU A 37 10.15 17.45 0.01
CA LEU A 37 9.19 16.85 0.94
C LEU A 37 8.16 15.95 0.23
N LEU A 38 7.65 16.38 -0.92
CA LEU A 38 6.71 15.58 -1.70
C LEU A 38 7.39 14.33 -2.29
N ALA A 39 8.64 14.45 -2.74
CA ALA A 39 9.42 13.33 -3.25
C ALA A 39 9.68 12.28 -2.15
N MET A 40 9.98 12.70 -0.92
CA MET A 40 10.11 11.79 0.22
C MET A 40 8.81 11.04 0.52
N VAL A 41 7.67 11.74 0.55
CA VAL A 41 6.36 11.09 0.75
C VAL A 41 6.07 10.11 -0.39
N ALA A 42 6.35 10.48 -1.64
CA ALA A 42 6.11 9.61 -2.78
C ALA A 42 6.99 8.35 -2.73
N PHE A 43 8.25 8.49 -2.31
CA PHE A 43 9.17 7.38 -2.13
C PHE A 43 8.67 6.42 -1.05
N ASP A 44 8.34 6.92 0.13
CA ASP A 44 7.83 6.10 1.23
C ASP A 44 6.52 5.38 0.86
N CYS A 45 5.61 6.06 0.15
CA CYS A 45 4.41 5.41 -0.37
C CYS A 45 4.71 4.30 -1.38
N MET A 46 5.77 4.42 -2.19
CA MET A 46 6.18 3.37 -3.12
C MET A 46 6.78 2.16 -2.37
N VAL A 47 7.57 2.41 -1.32
CA VAL A 47 8.11 1.35 -0.47
C VAL A 47 6.97 0.58 0.20
N GLU A 48 6.03 1.28 0.86
CA GLU A 48 4.85 0.66 1.48
C GLU A 48 4.01 -0.13 0.46
N PHE A 49 3.87 0.39 -0.77
CA PHE A 49 3.16 -0.31 -1.84
C PHE A 49 3.86 -1.61 -2.26
N LEU A 50 5.19 -1.61 -2.36
CA LEU A 50 5.95 -2.81 -2.72
C LEU A 50 5.85 -3.87 -1.61
N GLU A 51 5.97 -3.48 -0.35
CA GLU A 51 5.80 -4.39 0.80
C GLU A 51 4.41 -5.06 0.79
N ILE A 52 3.34 -4.27 0.62
CA ILE A 52 1.98 -4.81 0.54
C ILE A 52 1.81 -5.75 -0.65
N LYS A 53 2.42 -5.42 -1.80
CA LYS A 53 2.32 -6.23 -3.02
C LYS A 53 3.05 -7.56 -2.86
N ASP A 54 4.21 -7.55 -2.24
CA ASP A 54 5.00 -8.76 -1.98
C ASP A 54 4.24 -9.65 -0.98
N ASP A 55 3.75 -9.10 0.13
CA ASP A 55 2.92 -9.81 1.12
C ASP A 55 1.67 -10.45 0.47
N HIS A 56 0.98 -9.72 -0.41
CA HIS A 56 -0.20 -10.24 -1.11
C HIS A 56 0.17 -11.37 -2.08
N THR A 57 1.33 -11.28 -2.73
CA THR A 57 1.81 -12.32 -3.65
C THR A 57 2.14 -13.59 -2.87
N GLU A 58 2.88 -13.47 -1.77
CA GLU A 58 3.21 -14.59 -0.88
C GLU A 58 1.95 -15.25 -0.31
N GLY A 59 0.99 -14.45 0.19
CA GLY A 59 -0.27 -14.97 0.69
C GLY A 59 -1.08 -15.71 -0.37
N SER A 60 -1.12 -15.20 -1.61
CA SER A 60 -1.81 -15.86 -2.72
C SER A 60 -1.17 -17.20 -3.09
N GLU A 61 0.16 -17.27 -3.13
CA GLU A 61 0.87 -18.51 -3.40
C GLU A 61 0.68 -19.53 -2.28
N HIS A 62 0.68 -19.10 -1.02
CA HIS A 62 0.40 -19.97 0.12
C HIS A 62 -1.01 -20.59 0.03
N VAL A 63 -2.03 -19.77 -0.28
CA VAL A 63 -3.41 -20.27 -0.47
C VAL A 63 -3.48 -21.29 -1.61
N LYS A 64 -2.79 -21.04 -2.74
CA LYS A 64 -2.73 -22.01 -3.84
C LYS A 64 -2.10 -23.33 -3.42
N GLN A 65 -0.98 -23.29 -2.68
CA GLN A 65 -0.30 -24.49 -2.18
C GLN A 65 -1.21 -25.30 -1.25
N VAL A 66 -1.90 -24.63 -0.33
CA VAL A 66 -2.85 -25.28 0.58
C VAL A 66 -4.00 -25.93 -0.20
N LEU A 67 -4.57 -25.23 -1.19
CA LEU A 67 -5.62 -25.78 -2.04
C LEU A 67 -5.16 -27.00 -2.85
N GLN A 68 -3.95 -26.95 -3.42
CA GLN A 68 -3.35 -28.09 -4.12
C GLN A 68 -3.16 -29.29 -3.20
N HIS A 69 -2.66 -29.06 -1.99
CA HIS A 69 -2.46 -30.12 -1.00
C HIS A 69 -3.79 -30.76 -0.59
N VAL A 70 -4.83 -29.95 -0.34
CA VAL A 70 -6.18 -30.44 -0.05
C VAL A 70 -6.71 -31.29 -1.21
N ASN A 71 -6.55 -30.84 -2.45
CA ASN A 71 -7.02 -31.57 -3.62
C ASN A 71 -6.29 -32.92 -3.79
N GLN A 72 -4.97 -32.95 -3.60
CA GLN A 72 -4.18 -34.19 -3.62
C GLN A 72 -4.62 -35.19 -2.54
N ASN A 73 -4.91 -34.70 -1.32
CA ASN A 73 -5.39 -35.55 -0.25
C ASN A 73 -6.76 -36.17 -0.58
N LEU A 74 -7.66 -35.39 -1.19
CA LEU A 74 -8.97 -35.88 -1.64
C LEU A 74 -8.83 -36.92 -2.76
N GLU A 75 -7.95 -36.68 -3.74
CA GLU A 75 -7.66 -37.65 -4.81
C GLU A 75 -7.10 -38.95 -4.26
N SER A 76 -6.28 -38.92 -3.20
CA SER A 76 -5.73 -40.12 -2.59
C SER A 76 -6.74 -40.99 -1.82
N LEU A 77 -7.93 -40.44 -1.52
CA LEU A 77 -9.01 -41.11 -0.78
C LEU A 77 -10.07 -41.74 -1.70
N LEU A 78 -10.02 -41.46 -3.01
CA LEU A 78 -10.90 -41.99 -4.04
C LEU A 78 -10.25 -43.15 -4.81
#